data_AF-A0A529LY89-F1
#
_entry.id   AF-A0A529LY89-F1
#
_cell.length_a   1.000
_cell.length_b   1.000
_cell.length_c   1.000
_cell.angle_alpha   90.00
_cell.angle_beta   90.00
_cell.angle_gamma   90.00
#
_symmetry.space_group_name_H-M   'P 1'
#
loop_
_entity.id
_entity.type
_entity.pdbx_description
1 polymer ?
#
loop_
_entity_poly.entity_id
_entity_poly.type
_entity_poly.pdbx_seq_one_letter_code
_entity_poly.pdbx_strand_id
1 'polypeptide(L)'
;MTVHFKSSLEGPNLRGMAIVSEPEAAARIGINRIGGEWIAGSSGKFLKIDSPSTGEHLGYLSLSTRADVGRAVKAAEGAREAMRKMGTFARAQLCMRIADAIDRRAEELARLLCLEQGKPFHSEAKAEASAAALGFRNAAEQMK
;
A
#
# COMPACT_ATOMS: atom_id res chain seq x y z
N MET A 1 -28.25 -8.88 2.97
CA MET A 1 -28.21 -8.24 1.64
C MET A 1 -26.82 -8.46 1.05
N THR A 2 -26.67 -9.41 0.14
CA THR A 2 -25.37 -9.74 -0.46
C THR A 2 -25.24 -8.99 -1.77
N VAL A 3 -24.29 -8.06 -1.86
CA VAL A 3 -24.00 -7.33 -3.10
C VAL A 3 -23.02 -8.17 -3.93
N HIS A 4 -23.46 -8.64 -5.09
CA HIS A 4 -22.62 -9.34 -6.05
C HIS A 4 -22.03 -8.35 -7.06
N PHE A 5 -20.74 -8.07 -6.96
CA PHE A 5 -20.02 -7.31 -7.99
C PHE A 5 -19.72 -8.24 -9.18
N LYS A 6 -20.55 -8.21 -10.22
CA LYS A 6 -20.23 -8.83 -11.51
C LYS A 6 -19.52 -7.81 -12.40
N SER A 7 -18.20 -7.91 -12.53
CA SER A 7 -17.47 -7.23 -13.62
C SER A 7 -17.56 -8.10 -14.86
N SER A 8 -18.10 -7.56 -15.96
CA SER A 8 -18.09 -8.20 -17.28
C SER A 8 -16.78 -7.96 -18.06
N LEU A 9 -15.87 -7.18 -17.50
CA LEU A 9 -14.57 -6.86 -18.10
C LEU A 9 -13.54 -7.90 -17.67
N GLU A 10 -12.83 -8.49 -18.63
CA GLU A 10 -11.59 -9.21 -18.37
C GLU A 10 -10.52 -8.23 -17.90
N GLY A 11 -9.83 -8.55 -16.81
CA GLY A 11 -8.79 -7.70 -16.23
C GLY A 11 -9.32 -6.72 -15.16
N PRO A 12 -8.45 -5.87 -14.59
CA PRO A 12 -8.82 -4.97 -13.52
C PRO A 12 -9.74 -3.85 -14.05
N ASN A 13 -10.84 -3.59 -13.34
CA ASN A 13 -11.82 -2.56 -13.69
C ASN A 13 -11.28 -1.16 -13.33
N LEU A 14 -10.34 -0.65 -14.12
CA LEU A 14 -9.61 0.61 -13.93
C LEU A 14 -10.14 1.71 -14.86
N ARG A 15 -11.47 1.80 -15.02
CA ARG A 15 -12.10 2.73 -15.99
C ARG A 15 -11.56 4.15 -15.84
N GLY A 16 -11.11 4.71 -16.96
CA GLY A 16 -10.58 6.08 -17.03
C GLY A 16 -9.13 6.24 -16.57
N MET A 17 -8.48 5.17 -16.08
CA MET A 17 -7.07 5.23 -15.67
C MET A 17 -6.14 4.84 -16.83
N ALA A 18 -5.06 5.59 -17.00
CA ALA A 18 -4.09 5.32 -18.06
C ALA A 18 -3.15 4.17 -17.68
N ILE A 19 -3.08 3.16 -18.55
CA ILE A 19 -2.16 2.02 -18.43
C ILE A 19 -1.12 2.11 -19.55
N VAL A 20 0.15 2.05 -19.18
CA VAL A 20 1.28 2.15 -20.13
C VAL A 20 2.18 0.92 -20.01
N SER A 21 2.89 0.59 -21.10
CA SER A 21 3.95 -0.42 -21.10
C SER A 21 5.34 0.20 -20.87
N GLU A 22 5.48 1.49 -21.14
CA GLU A 22 6.75 2.22 -21.09
C GLU A 22 6.53 3.48 -20.23
N PRO A 23 6.88 3.42 -18.93
CA PRO A 23 6.83 4.59 -18.07
C PRO A 23 7.92 5.59 -18.46
N GLU A 24 7.64 6.88 -18.27
CA GLU A 24 8.62 7.94 -18.48
C GLU A 24 9.89 7.68 -17.66
N ALA A 25 11.06 7.77 -18.29
CA ALA A 25 12.32 7.30 -17.70
C ALA A 25 12.71 7.97 -16.37
N ALA A 26 12.28 9.22 -16.14
CA ALA A 26 12.55 9.97 -14.92
C ALA A 26 11.45 9.83 -13.85
N ALA A 27 10.33 9.17 -14.17
CA ALA A 27 9.21 9.04 -13.26
C ALA A 27 9.47 8.04 -12.13
N ARG A 28 8.83 8.27 -10.99
CA ARG A 28 8.84 7.31 -9.88
C ARG A 28 8.00 6.10 -10.25
N ILE A 29 8.52 4.90 -9.99
CA ILE A 29 7.80 3.65 -10.22
C ILE A 29 7.64 2.91 -8.90
N GLY A 30 6.39 2.75 -8.44
CA GLY A 30 6.04 1.84 -7.37
C GLY A 30 6.10 0.39 -7.86
N ILE A 31 6.84 -0.42 -7.11
CA ILE A 31 7.07 -1.83 -7.36
C ILE A 31 6.61 -2.66 -6.16
N ASN A 32 6.56 -3.98 -6.33
CA ASN A 32 6.06 -4.87 -5.29
C ASN A 32 7.08 -5.03 -4.16
N ARG A 33 6.61 -5.19 -2.93
CA ARG A 33 7.42 -5.65 -1.79
C ARG A 33 7.03 -7.08 -1.44
N ILE A 34 7.81 -8.07 -1.88
CA ILE A 34 7.50 -9.50 -1.72
C ILE A 34 8.66 -10.18 -0.99
N GLY A 35 8.36 -10.88 0.11
CA GLY A 35 9.38 -11.62 0.87
C GLY A 35 10.48 -10.75 1.48
N GLY A 36 10.22 -9.46 1.69
CA GLY A 36 11.24 -8.51 2.15
C GLY A 36 12.13 -7.98 1.04
N GLU A 37 11.78 -8.16 -0.23
CA GLU A 37 12.50 -7.61 -1.37
C GLU A 37 11.60 -6.72 -2.25
N TRP A 38 12.20 -5.69 -2.84
CA TRP A 38 11.53 -4.87 -3.84
C TRP A 38 11.66 -5.53 -5.21
N ILE A 39 10.54 -5.85 -5.86
CA ILE A 39 10.49 -6.65 -7.09
C ILE A 39 9.54 -5.98 -8.07
N ALA A 40 9.97 -5.80 -9.32
CA ALA A 40 9.09 -5.31 -10.39
C ALA A 40 7.86 -6.23 -10.58
N GLY A 41 6.72 -5.64 -10.95
CA GLY A 41 5.56 -6.42 -11.36
C GLY A 41 5.84 -7.21 -12.64
N SER A 42 5.29 -8.42 -12.76
CA SER A 42 5.58 -9.29 -13.91
C SER A 42 4.76 -8.98 -15.16
N SER A 43 3.82 -8.04 -15.10
CA SER A 43 2.95 -7.72 -16.24
C SER A 43 3.64 -6.91 -17.33
N GLY A 44 4.71 -6.18 -17.01
CA GLY A 44 5.27 -5.13 -17.87
C GLY A 44 4.32 -3.96 -18.11
N LYS A 45 3.21 -3.87 -17.35
CA LYS A 45 2.20 -2.82 -17.44
C LYS A 45 2.21 -1.98 -16.18
N PHE A 46 1.99 -0.68 -16.35
CA PHE A 46 2.05 0.30 -15.29
C PHE A 46 0.80 1.17 -15.31
N LEU A 47 0.23 1.41 -14.13
CA LEU A 47 -0.84 2.36 -13.91
C LEU A 47 -0.23 3.75 -13.72
N LYS A 48 -0.62 4.72 -14.55
CA LYS A 48 -0.26 6.12 -14.36
C LYS A 48 -1.08 6.69 -13.19
N ILE A 49 -0.38 7.32 -12.25
CA ILE A 49 -0.99 7.98 -11.09
C ILE A 49 -0.85 9.49 -11.28
N ASP A 50 -1.98 10.15 -11.43
CA ASP A 50 -2.09 11.59 -11.52
C ASP A 50 -2.87 12.09 -10.29
N SER A 51 -2.51 13.26 -9.79
CA SER A 51 -3.18 13.86 -8.64
C SER A 51 -4.59 14.30 -9.03
N PRO A 52 -5.65 13.87 -8.34
CA PRO A 52 -7.00 14.33 -8.65
C PRO A 52 -7.24 15.79 -8.28
N SER A 53 -6.42 16.39 -7.41
CA SER A 53 -6.58 17.76 -6.95
C SER A 53 -5.83 18.79 -7.81
N THR A 54 -4.72 18.38 -8.46
CA THR A 54 -3.90 19.28 -9.29
C THR A 54 -3.78 18.87 -10.75
N GLY A 55 -4.08 17.61 -11.08
CA GLY A 55 -3.81 17.01 -12.39
C GLY A 55 -2.33 16.67 -12.64
N GLU A 56 -1.45 16.93 -11.67
CA GLU A 56 -0.02 16.65 -11.78
C GLU A 56 0.26 15.15 -11.85
N HIS A 57 1.20 14.74 -12.70
CA HIS A 57 1.67 13.36 -12.74
C HIS A 57 2.57 13.04 -11.55
N LEU A 58 2.18 12.06 -10.73
CA LEU A 58 2.92 11.66 -9.53
C LEU A 58 3.90 10.50 -9.78
N GLY A 59 3.62 9.67 -10.76
CA GLY A 59 4.42 8.51 -11.13
C GLY A 59 3.57 7.31 -11.56
N TYR A 60 4.17 6.13 -11.52
CA TYR A 60 3.56 4.90 -11.99
C TYR A 60 3.52 3.83 -10.91
N LEU A 61 2.53 2.93 -10.96
CA LEU A 61 2.51 1.71 -10.15
C LEU A 61 2.51 0.48 -11.05
N SER A 62 3.35 -0.50 -10.72
CA SER A 62 3.35 -1.78 -11.42
C SER A 62 2.00 -2.48 -11.27
N LEU A 63 1.36 -2.86 -12.39
CA LEU A 63 0.16 -3.69 -12.34
C LEU A 63 0.55 -5.13 -12.05
N SER A 64 0.36 -5.55 -10.80
CA SER A 64 0.67 -6.91 -10.37
C SER A 64 -0.21 -7.96 -11.05
N THR A 65 0.39 -9.08 -11.43
CA THR A 65 -0.33 -10.23 -12.00
C THR A 65 -0.73 -11.23 -10.92
N ARG A 66 -1.56 -12.21 -11.29
CA ARG A 66 -1.83 -13.39 -10.46
C ARG A 66 -0.56 -14.11 -10.02
N ALA A 67 0.47 -14.16 -10.87
CA ALA A 67 1.74 -14.79 -10.52
C ALA A 67 2.48 -14.00 -9.43
N ASP A 68 2.43 -12.66 -9.46
CA ASP A 68 3.02 -11.81 -8.42
C ASP A 68 2.32 -12.04 -7.07
N VAL A 69 0.98 -12.10 -7.08
CA VAL A 69 0.19 -12.46 -5.90
C VAL A 69 0.56 -13.84 -5.38
N GLY A 70 0.73 -14.83 -6.27
CA GLY A 70 1.17 -16.17 -5.88
C GLY A 70 2.55 -16.17 -5.19
N ARG A 71 3.50 -15.37 -5.68
CA ARG A 71 4.80 -15.19 -5.01
C ARG A 71 4.66 -14.54 -3.63
N ALA A 72 3.79 -13.53 -3.51
CA ALA A 72 3.50 -12.87 -2.23
C ALA A 72 2.91 -13.83 -1.19
N VAL A 73 1.92 -14.64 -1.59
CA VAL A 73 1.28 -15.65 -0.73
C VAL A 73 2.31 -16.68 -0.27
N LYS A 74 3.09 -17.24 -1.20
CA LYS A 74 4.14 -18.21 -0.86
C LYS A 74 5.18 -17.65 0.12
N ALA A 75 5.57 -16.38 -0.06
CA ALA A 75 6.49 -15.71 0.87
C ALA A 75 5.87 -15.52 2.27
N ALA A 76 4.59 -15.15 2.34
CA ALA A 76 3.86 -15.02 3.60
C ALA A 76 3.70 -16.38 4.31
N GLU A 77 3.39 -17.44 3.57
CA GLU A 77 3.32 -18.82 4.10
C GLU A 77 4.67 -19.28 4.65
N GLY A 78 5.77 -18.99 3.96
CA GLY A 78 7.12 -19.28 4.45
C GLY A 78 7.49 -18.56 5.74
N ALA A 79 7.00 -17.32 5.93
CA ALA A 79 7.20 -16.55 7.16
C ALA A 79 6.27 -16.95 8.31
N ARG A 80 5.19 -17.70 8.03
CA ARG A 80 4.12 -18.00 8.99
C ARG A 80 4.63 -18.65 10.27
N GLU A 81 5.52 -19.64 10.16
CA GLU A 81 6.00 -20.39 11.32
C GLU A 81 6.90 -19.54 12.22
N ALA A 82 7.78 -18.71 11.64
CA ALA A 82 8.59 -17.77 12.40
C ALA A 82 7.70 -16.75 13.15
N MET A 83 6.69 -16.21 12.47
CA MET A 83 5.74 -15.28 13.07
C MET A 83 4.92 -15.93 14.20
N ARG A 84 4.51 -17.19 14.02
CA ARG A 84 3.78 -17.98 15.02
C ARG A 84 4.61 -18.24 16.28
N LYS A 85 5.91 -18.52 16.12
CA LYS A 85 6.85 -18.75 17.23
C LYS A 85 7.22 -17.48 17.99
N MET A 86 7.08 -16.31 17.38
CA MET A 86 7.39 -15.03 18.02
C MET A 86 6.44 -14.76 19.19
N GLY A 87 6.98 -14.50 20.38
CA GLY A 87 6.19 -14.21 21.58
C GLY A 87 5.33 -12.95 21.46
N THR A 88 4.23 -12.89 22.22
CA THR A 88 3.25 -11.77 22.21
C THR A 88 3.92 -10.40 22.42
N PHE A 89 4.80 -10.28 23.42
CA PHE A 89 5.52 -9.04 23.70
C PHE A 89 6.43 -8.60 22.55
N ALA A 90 7.12 -9.53 21.88
CA ALA A 90 7.96 -9.21 20.73
C ALA A 90 7.12 -8.69 19.54
N ARG A 91 5.94 -9.29 19.31
CA ARG A 91 4.99 -8.79 18.29
C ARG A 91 4.46 -7.41 18.64
N ALA A 92 4.09 -7.18 19.91
CA ALA A 92 3.65 -5.87 20.38
C ALA A 92 4.74 -4.81 20.20
N GLN A 93 6.00 -5.14 20.50
CA GLN A 93 7.13 -4.24 20.25
C GLN A 93 7.32 -3.93 18.75
N LEU A 94 7.12 -4.90 17.85
CA LEU A 94 7.13 -4.63 16.41
C LEU A 94 6.02 -3.64 16.00
N CYS A 95 4.80 -3.84 16.50
CA CYS A 95 3.69 -2.91 16.25
C CYS A 95 4.00 -1.49 16.77
N MET A 96 4.57 -1.36 17.98
CA MET A 96 4.99 -0.06 18.51
C MET A 96 6.04 0.60 17.62
N ARG A 97 7.05 -0.15 17.15
CA ARG A 97 8.07 0.37 16.23
C ARG A 97 7.48 0.84 14.89
N ILE A 98 6.44 0.17 14.40
CA ILE A 98 5.73 0.58 13.19
C ILE A 98 4.98 1.90 13.45
N ALA A 99 4.24 2.00 14.57
CA ALA A 99 3.55 3.23 14.95
C ALA A 99 4.52 4.42 15.04
N ASP A 100 5.66 4.24 15.71
CA ASP A 100 6.66 5.31 15.84
C ASP A 100 7.26 5.72 14.48
N ALA A 101 7.42 4.77 13.56
CA ALA A 101 7.89 5.06 12.20
C ALA A 101 6.84 5.79 11.35
N ILE A 102 5.56 5.58 11.61
CA ILE A 102 4.47 6.34 10.99
C ILE A 102 4.45 7.76 11.55
N ASP A 103 4.47 7.92 12.87
CA ASP A 103 4.42 9.25 13.52
C ASP A 103 5.57 10.15 13.09
N ARG A 104 6.79 9.61 13.01
CA ARG A 104 7.96 10.36 12.52
C ARG A 104 7.79 10.90 11.09
N ARG A 105 6.88 10.34 10.31
CA ARG A 105 6.59 10.71 8.91
C ARG A 105 5.14 11.13 8.70
N ALA A 106 4.38 11.42 9.76
CA ALA A 106 2.94 11.64 9.66
C ALA A 106 2.59 12.79 8.71
N GLU A 107 3.39 13.86 8.72
CA GLU A 107 3.20 15.00 7.83
C GLU A 107 3.47 14.66 6.37
N GLU A 108 4.54 13.89 6.10
CA GLU A 108 4.87 13.39 4.76
C GLU A 108 3.76 12.49 4.22
N LEU A 109 3.28 11.56 5.03
CA LEU A 109 2.18 10.66 4.68
C LEU A 109 0.88 11.43 4.44
N ALA A 110 0.58 12.45 5.25
CA ALA A 110 -0.58 13.30 5.04
C ALA A 110 -0.50 14.07 3.72
N ARG A 111 0.67 14.62 3.36
CA ARG A 111 0.86 15.26 2.04
C ARG A 111 0.66 14.26 0.89
N LEU A 112 1.16 13.03 1.05
CA LEU A 112 0.97 11.99 0.04
C LEU A 112 -0.51 11.65 -0.13
N LEU A 113 -1.28 11.52 0.95
CA LEU A 113 -2.73 11.31 0.89
C LEU A 113 -3.45 12.46 0.18
N CYS A 114 -3.03 13.71 0.39
CA CYS A 114 -3.57 14.86 -0.34
C CYS A 114 -3.28 14.77 -1.85
N LEU A 115 -2.05 14.41 -2.22
CA LEU A 115 -1.63 14.32 -3.61
C LEU A 115 -2.32 13.17 -4.33
N GLU A 116 -2.36 11.98 -3.72
CA GLU A 116 -2.88 10.76 -4.36
C GLU A 116 -4.41 10.70 -4.35
N GLN A 117 -5.05 11.16 -3.26
CA GLN A 117 -6.51 10.98 -3.05
C GLN A 117 -7.29 12.30 -3.09
N GLY A 118 -6.61 13.46 -3.09
CA GLY A 118 -7.27 14.77 -3.07
C GLY A 118 -7.84 15.19 -1.71
N LYS A 119 -7.47 14.49 -0.63
CA LYS A 119 -7.99 14.78 0.72
C LYS A 119 -7.54 16.15 1.22
N PRO A 120 -8.39 16.93 1.91
CA PRO A 120 -7.96 18.15 2.57
C PRO A 120 -6.92 17.87 3.66
N PHE A 121 -5.80 18.60 3.64
CA PHE A 121 -4.66 18.35 4.51
C PHE A 121 -5.01 18.46 6.01
N HIS A 122 -5.66 19.56 6.41
CA HIS A 122 -5.90 19.87 7.81
C HIS A 122 -7.07 19.09 8.43
N SER A 123 -8.17 18.89 7.69
CA SER A 123 -9.39 18.29 8.23
C SER A 123 -9.44 16.77 8.10
N GLU A 124 -8.67 16.16 7.19
CA GLU A 124 -8.75 14.71 6.93
C GLU A 124 -7.37 14.03 6.94
N ALA A 125 -6.47 14.43 6.04
CA ALA A 125 -5.24 13.67 5.78
C ALA A 125 -4.32 13.54 7.01
N LYS A 126 -4.20 14.61 7.81
CA LYS A 126 -3.45 14.56 9.08
C LYS A 126 -4.04 13.57 10.08
N ALA A 127 -5.37 13.55 10.21
CA ALA A 127 -6.05 12.66 11.14
C ALA A 127 -5.87 11.20 10.72
N GLU A 128 -5.94 10.92 9.42
CA GLU A 128 -5.77 9.58 8.87
C GLU A 128 -4.35 9.03 9.04
N ALA A 129 -3.32 9.86 8.78
CA ALA A 129 -1.93 9.47 9.03
C ALA A 129 -1.70 9.12 10.51
N SER A 130 -2.22 9.92 11.44
CA SER A 130 -2.16 9.64 12.88
C SER A 130 -2.98 8.42 13.28
N ALA A 131 -4.16 8.22 12.67
CA ALA A 131 -5.01 7.06 12.94
C ALA A 131 -4.35 5.74 12.53
N ALA A 132 -3.54 5.73 11.46
CA ALA A 132 -2.75 4.58 11.08
C ALA A 132 -1.75 4.17 12.18
N ALA A 133 -1.03 5.14 12.78
CA ALA A 133 -0.13 4.87 13.90
C ALA A 133 -0.90 4.36 15.13
N LEU A 134 -2.03 4.99 15.46
CA LEU A 134 -2.90 4.57 16.55
C LEU A 134 -3.39 3.12 16.38
N GLY A 135 -3.76 2.71 15.16
CA GLY A 135 -4.17 1.34 14.87
C GLY A 135 -3.09 0.32 15.27
N PHE A 136 -1.82 0.59 14.97
CA PHE A 136 -0.72 -0.27 15.40
C PHE A 136 -0.48 -0.25 16.91
N ARG A 137 -0.64 0.89 17.59
CA ARG A 137 -0.54 0.97 19.06
C ARG A 137 -1.64 0.17 19.73
N ASN A 138 -2.88 0.33 19.30
CA ASN A 138 -4.02 -0.41 19.83
C ASN A 138 -3.83 -1.92 19.64
N ALA A 139 -3.32 -2.34 18.47
CA ALA A 139 -2.99 -3.74 18.23
C ALA A 139 -1.88 -4.25 19.18
N ALA A 140 -0.87 -3.43 19.48
CA ALA A 140 0.18 -3.79 20.43
C ALA A 140 -0.34 -3.94 21.87
N GLU A 141 -1.28 -3.08 22.27
CA GLU A 141 -1.90 -3.11 23.60
C GLU A 141 -2.82 -4.33 23.75
N GLN A 142 -3.65 -4.63 22.75
CA GLN A 142 -4.59 -5.76 22.78
C GLN A 142 -3.92 -7.14 22.69
N MET A 143 -2.63 -7.20 22.29
CA MET A 143 -1.86 -8.46 22.24
C MET A 143 -1.29 -8.90 23.60
N LYS A 144 -1.20 -7.98 24.57
CA LYS A 144 -0.67 -8.23 25.92
C LYS A 144 -1.78 -8.72 26.83
#